data_AF-G2ZAK8-F1
#
_entry.id   AF-G2ZAK8-F1
#
_cell.length_a   1.000
_cell.length_b   1.000
_cell.length_c   1.000
_cell.angle_alpha   90.00
_cell.angle_beta   90.00
_cell.angle_gamma   90.00
#
_symmetry.space_group_name_H-M   'P 1'
#
loop_
_entity.id
_entity.type
_entity.pdbx_description
1 polymer ?
#
loop_
_entity_poly.entity_id
_entity_poly.type
_entity_poly.pdbx_seq_one_letter_code
_entity_poly.pdbx_strand_id
1 'polypeptide(L)' 'MNSSQKEILLSEHPKYISEIEKNGVDNLNPESIDGILDILLTSFVNYGLEDNDEPNNYGLEIEHLIDLVNDAE' A
#
# COMPACT_ATOMS: atom_id res chain seq x y z
N MET A 1 14.34 -5.80 -3.02
CA MET A 1 13.76 -4.51 -3.44
C MET A 1 14.78 -3.40 -3.26
N ASN A 2 14.94 -2.54 -4.27
CA ASN A 2 15.57 -1.24 -4.08
C ASN A 2 14.50 -0.27 -3.57
N SER A 3 14.89 0.69 -2.71
CA SER A 3 14.00 1.67 -2.07
C SER A 3 13.06 2.39 -3.04
N SER A 4 13.44 2.51 -4.32
CA SER A 4 12.69 3.21 -5.36
C SER A 4 11.32 2.61 -5.70
N GLN A 5 11.06 1.32 -5.48
CA GLN A 5 9.74 0.73 -5.82
C GLN A 5 8.67 0.99 -4.75
N LYS A 6 9.07 1.11 -3.48
CA LYS A 6 8.15 1.52 -2.40
C LYS A 6 7.71 2.98 -2.53
N GLU A 7 8.59 3.85 -3.02
CA GLU A 7 8.28 5.27 -3.22
C GLU A 7 7.27 5.49 -4.35
N ILE A 8 7.28 4.69 -5.42
CA ILE A 8 6.47 4.94 -6.62
C ILE A 8 4.96 4.81 -6.35
N LEU A 9 4.52 3.81 -5.59
CA LEU A 9 3.09 3.55 -5.32
C LEU A 9 2.38 4.70 -4.60
N LEU A 10 3.02 5.28 -3.59
CA LEU A 10 2.46 6.38 -2.80
C LEU A 10 2.95 7.75 -3.27
N SER A 11 3.90 7.83 -4.21
CA SER A 11 4.41 9.09 -4.74
C SER A 11 3.32 9.94 -5.42
N GLU A 12 2.29 9.30 -6.00
CA GLU A 12 1.12 9.99 -6.55
C GLU A 12 0.10 10.41 -5.47
N HIS A 13 0.31 9.97 -4.22
CA HIS A 13 -0.55 10.22 -3.08
C HIS A 13 0.23 10.83 -1.89
N PRO A 14 0.83 12.02 -2.06
CA PRO A 14 1.73 12.62 -1.06
C PRO A 14 1.04 12.92 0.28
N LYS A 15 -0.29 13.03 0.29
CA LYS A 15 -1.07 13.21 1.52
C LYS A 15 -0.90 12.03 2.49
N TYR A 16 -0.87 10.80 1.98
CA TYR A 16 -0.76 9.60 2.80
C TYR A 16 0.69 9.37 3.25
N ILE A 17 1.68 9.65 2.38
CA ILE A 17 3.09 9.65 2.78
C ILE A 17 3.31 10.63 3.93
N SER A 18 2.83 11.87 3.78
CA SER A 18 2.98 12.90 4.80
C SER A 18 2.34 12.54 6.13
N GLU A 19 1.26 11.76 6.10
CA GLU A 19 0.56 11.31 7.29
C GLU A 19 1.29 10.15 7.98
N ILE A 20 1.72 9.16 7.21
CA ILE A 20 2.56 8.05 7.71
C ILE A 20 3.86 8.60 8.34
N GLU A 21 4.51 9.57 7.69
CA GLU A 21 5.74 10.18 8.21
C GLU A 21 5.51 11.00 9.49
N LYS A 22 4.34 11.65 9.63
CA LYS A 22 4.04 12.48 10.80
C LYS A 22 3.51 11.70 11.99
N ASN A 23 2.67 10.71 11.74
CA ASN A 23 1.90 10.02 12.78
C ASN A 23 2.40 8.59 13.02
N GLY A 24 3.14 8.02 12.08
CA GLY A 24 3.43 6.60 12.04
C GLY A 24 2.26 5.81 11.45
N VAL A 25 2.55 4.62 10.91
CA VAL A 25 1.51 3.73 10.36
C VAL A 25 0.47 3.37 11.42
N ASP A 26 0.90 3.25 12.68
CA ASP A 26 0.04 2.88 13.83
C ASP A 26 -0.91 3.99 14.32
N ASN A 27 -0.81 5.23 13.81
CA ASN A 27 -1.71 6.33 14.17
C ASN A 27 -2.33 7.00 12.94
N LEU A 28 -2.55 6.23 11.88
CA LEU A 28 -3.32 6.70 10.74
C LEU A 28 -4.78 6.88 11.16
N ASN A 29 -5.40 7.95 10.67
CA ASN A 29 -6.83 8.11 10.87
C ASN A 29 -7.60 7.10 9.97
N PRO A 30 -8.82 6.67 10.36
CA PRO A 30 -9.56 5.66 9.60
C PRO A 30 -9.84 6.03 8.14
N GLU A 31 -10.10 7.31 7.85
CA GLU A 31 -10.34 7.78 6.47
C GLU A 31 -9.08 7.63 5.60
N SER A 32 -7.90 7.82 6.21
CA SER A 32 -6.62 7.62 5.54
C SER A 32 -6.27 6.14 5.38
N ILE A 33 -6.64 5.29 6.35
CA ILE A 33 -6.52 3.82 6.22
C ILE A 33 -7.33 3.34 5.02
N ASP A 34 -8.62 3.67 4.94
CA ASP A 34 -9.49 3.31 3.81
C ASP A 34 -8.91 3.77 2.47
N GLY A 35 -8.41 5.01 2.43
CA GLY A 35 -7.83 5.58 1.23
C GLY A 35 -6.52 4.92 0.80
N ILE A 36 -5.69 4.47 1.74
CA ILE A 36 -4.45 3.74 1.47
C ILE A 36 -4.77 2.33 0.98
N LEU A 37 -5.73 1.65 1.61
CA LEU A 37 -6.18 0.32 1.21
C LEU A 37 -6.72 0.30 -0.22
N ASP A 38 -7.53 1.29 -0.59
CA ASP A 38 -8.09 1.39 -1.95
C ASP A 38 -6.99 1.52 -3.02
N ILE A 39 -5.94 2.30 -2.74
CA ILE A 39 -4.78 2.43 -3.63
C ILE A 39 -4.04 1.10 -3.75
N LEU A 40 -3.72 0.48 -2.61
CA LEU A 40 -2.98 -0.78 -2.58
C LEU A 40 -3.74 -1.89 -3.31
N LEU A 41 -5.04 -2.04 -3.05
CA LEU A 41 -5.91 -3.01 -3.73
C LEU A 41 -5.98 -2.74 -5.23
N THR A 42 -6.13 -1.47 -5.64
CA THR A 42 -6.13 -1.09 -7.05
C THR A 42 -4.82 -1.48 -7.73
N SER A 43 -3.68 -1.24 -7.09
CA SER A 43 -2.39 -1.63 -7.63
C SER A 43 -2.16 -3.14 -7.63
N PHE A 44 -2.66 -3.85 -6.63
CA PHE A 44 -2.62 -5.31 -6.57
C PHE A 44 -3.35 -5.92 -7.77
N VAL A 45 -4.58 -5.47 -8.05
CA VAL A 45 -5.37 -5.95 -9.18
C VAL A 45 -4.72 -5.61 -10.52
N ASN A 46 -4.17 -4.42 -10.67
CA ASN A 46 -3.64 -3.95 -11.96
C ASN A 46 -2.24 -4.51 -12.30
N TYR A 47 -1.41 -4.77 -11.28
CA TYR A 47 0.02 -5.03 -11.47
C TYR A 47 0.57 -6.16 -10.60
N GLY A 48 -0.17 -6.55 -9.55
CA GLY A 48 0.24 -7.57 -8.59
C GLY A 48 -0.15 -8.99 -8.97
N LEU A 49 -0.97 -9.17 -10.00
CA LEU A 49 -1.43 -10.49 -10.45
C LEU A 49 -0.67 -10.97 -11.69
N GLU A 50 -0.43 -12.27 -11.77
CA GLU A 50 -0.04 -12.98 -12.99
C GLU A 50 -1.28 -13.35 -13.83
N ASP A 51 -1.08 -13.88 -15.04
CA ASP A 51 -2.16 -14.25 -15.96
C ASP A 51 -3.11 -15.35 -15.40
N ASN A 52 -2.70 -16.05 -14.35
CA ASN A 52 -3.47 -17.08 -13.66
C ASN A 52 -4.15 -16.58 -12.38
N ASP A 53 -4.23 -15.27 -12.17
CA ASP A 53 -4.74 -14.61 -10.96
C ASP A 53 -3.95 -14.94 -9.67
N GLU A 54 -2.75 -15.51 -9.76
CA GLU A 54 -1.85 -15.66 -8.62
C GLU A 54 -1.05 -14.37 -8.39
N PRO A 55 -0.76 -14.00 -7.12
CA PRO A 55 0.07 -12.85 -6.82
C PRO A 55 1.51 -13.07 -7.29
N ASN A 56 2.01 -12.16 -8.11
CA ASN A 56 3.43 -12.08 -8.44
C ASN A 56 4.24 -11.48 -7.26
N ASN A 57 5.56 -11.40 -7.38
CA ASN A 57 6.42 -10.84 -6.31
C ASN A 57 5.99 -9.44 -5.85
N TYR A 58 5.50 -8.60 -6.76
CA TYR A 58 5.01 -7.28 -6.43
C TYR A 58 3.62 -7.33 -5.77
N GLY A 59 2.75 -8.23 -6.19
CA GLY A 59 1.48 -8.53 -5.51
C GLY A 59 1.69 -8.97 -4.06
N LEU A 60 2.64 -9.89 -3.81
CA LEU A 60 2.99 -10.33 -2.46
C LEU A 60 3.53 -9.19 -1.59
N GLU A 61 4.29 -8.25 -2.16
CA GLU A 61 4.74 -7.05 -1.46
C GLU A 61 3.56 -6.13 -1.09
N ILE A 62 2.57 -5.99 -1.97
CA ILE A 62 1.36 -5.20 -1.72
C ILE A 62 0.46 -5.86 -0.68
N GLU A 63 0.28 -7.18 -0.75
CA GLU A 63 -0.49 -7.96 0.24
C GLU A 63 0.04 -7.73 1.65
N HIS A 64 1.37 -7.79 1.83
CA HIS A 64 2.01 -7.49 3.11
C HIS A 64 1.82 -6.03 3.57
N LEU A 65 1.68 -5.07 2.65
CA LEU A 65 1.36 -3.69 3.00
C LEU A 65 -0.10 -3.52 3.41
N ILE A 66 -1.02 -4.24 2.77
CA ILE A 66 -2.44 -4.26 3.12
C ILE A 66 -2.60 -4.82 4.54
N ASP A 67 -1.93 -5.93 4.85
CA ASP A 67 -1.93 -6.52 6.19
C ASP A 67 -1.42 -5.54 7.25
N LEU A 68 -0.29 -4.86 6.98
CA LEU A 68 0.27 -3.84 7.87
C LEU A 68 -0.69 -2.67 8.15
N VAL A 69 -1.45 -2.25 7.13
CA VAL A 69 -2.38 -1.13 7.24
C VAL A 69 -3.67 -1.55 7.95
N ASN A 70 -4.15 -2.77 7.70
CA ASN A 70 -5.31 -3.34 8.42
C ASN A 70 -5.01 -3.60 9.90
N ASP A 71 -3.80 -4.05 10.23
CA ASP A 71 -3.37 -4.28 11.62
C ASP A 71 -3.19 -2.97 12.43
N ALA A 72 -3.19 -1.81 11.77
CA ALA A 72 -3.08 -0.50 12.40
C ALA A 72 -4.43 0.08 12.88
N GLU A 73 -5.55 -0.61 12.65
CA GLU A 73 -6.89 -0.29 13.19
C GLU A 73 -7.08 -0.77 14.65
#